data_AF-A0A3L7PNH1-F1
#
_entry.id   AF-A0A3L7PNH1-F1
#
_cell.length_a   1.000
_cell.length_b   1.000
_cell.length_c   1.000
_cell.angle_alpha   90.00
_cell.angle_beta   90.00
_cell.angle_gamma   90.00
#
_symmetry.space_group_name_H-M   'P 1'
#
loop_
_entity.id
_entity.type
_entity.pdbx_description
1 polymer ?
#
loop_
_entity_poly.entity_id
_entity_poly.type
_entity_poly.pdbx_seq_one_letter_code
_entity_poly.pdbx_strand_id
1 'polypeptide(L)'
;MSAFAHRKEAPRMLFPEPPSPKKVAQTVFRPANVAAVVAAVVAPIPELDADALLEGLTEDQRIAVAHVDGPLLVLAGPGSGKTRVITRRVARLVALGIPAWQILALTFTNKAAGEMKHRVESMIPIDVPGRRGLVVSTFHAFCAMFLRRHAVDCGVDPDFVIYDADDQRSAMKSAIVEAGLDTKNFQ
;
A
#
# COMPACT_ATOMS: atom_id res chain seq x y z
N MET A 1 33.61 -59.24 -15.86
CA MET A 1 34.17 -57.86 -15.88
C MET A 1 33.00 -56.87 -15.78
N SER A 2 32.54 -56.59 -14.55
CA SER A 2 31.41 -55.69 -14.29
C SER A 2 31.94 -54.27 -14.05
N ALA A 3 31.54 -53.31 -14.88
CA ALA A 3 31.97 -51.93 -14.79
C ALA A 3 31.16 -51.18 -13.71
N PHE A 4 31.84 -50.78 -12.65
CA PHE A 4 31.34 -49.89 -11.59
C PHE A 4 31.09 -48.48 -12.17
N ALA A 5 29.83 -48.04 -12.19
CA ALA A 5 29.48 -46.66 -12.46
C ALA A 5 29.34 -45.90 -11.12
N HIS A 6 30.36 -45.11 -10.76
CA HIS A 6 30.26 -44.14 -9.68
C HIS A 6 29.39 -42.95 -10.13
N ARG A 7 28.13 -42.92 -9.69
CA ARG A 7 27.34 -41.67 -9.66
C ARG A 7 27.89 -40.78 -8.53
N LYS A 8 28.44 -39.62 -8.89
CA LYS A 8 28.66 -38.52 -7.93
C LYS A 8 27.29 -37.97 -7.51
N GLU A 9 26.97 -38.08 -6.23
CA GLU A 9 25.81 -37.40 -5.65
C GLU A 9 26.08 -35.89 -5.61
N ALA A 10 25.14 -35.09 -6.13
CA ALA A 10 25.18 -33.64 -6.02
C ALA A 10 24.87 -33.22 -4.58
N PRO A 11 25.51 -32.17 -4.03
CA PRO A 11 25.27 -31.71 -2.66
C PRO A 11 23.81 -31.25 -2.49
N ARG A 12 23.11 -31.83 -1.51
CA ARG A 12 21.78 -31.38 -1.09
C ARG A 12 21.88 -29.94 -0.59
N MET A 13 21.43 -28.97 -1.39
CA MET A 13 21.10 -27.64 -0.87
C MET A 13 19.93 -27.78 0.09
N LEU A 14 20.20 -27.66 1.39
CA LEU A 14 19.22 -27.56 2.46
C LEU A 14 18.55 -26.18 2.39
N PHE A 15 17.65 -25.99 1.42
CA PHE A 15 16.62 -24.98 1.56
C PHE A 15 15.55 -25.55 2.50
N PRO A 16 15.16 -24.84 3.58
CA PRO A 16 14.02 -25.26 4.37
C PRO A 16 12.80 -25.36 3.45
N GLU A 17 12.03 -26.45 3.55
CA GLU A 17 10.80 -26.58 2.77
C GLU A 17 9.89 -25.38 3.05
N PRO A 18 9.28 -24.79 2.01
CA PRO A 18 8.32 -23.72 2.21
C PRO A 18 7.20 -24.24 3.13
N PRO A 19 6.79 -23.46 4.15
CA PRO A 19 5.75 -23.89 5.06
C PRO A 19 4.49 -24.25 4.25
N SER A 20 3.91 -25.40 4.58
CA SER A 20 2.64 -25.84 4.00
C SER A 20 1.60 -24.73 4.09
N PRO A 21 0.81 -24.48 3.02
CA PRO A 21 -0.19 -23.42 3.03
C PRO A 21 -1.17 -23.68 4.16
N LYS A 22 -1.06 -22.88 5.23
CA LYS A 22 -2.02 -22.90 6.33
C LYS A 22 -3.37 -22.57 5.70
N LYS A 23 -4.38 -23.43 5.93
CA LYS A 23 -5.77 -23.16 5.57
C LYS A 23 -6.07 -21.72 5.96
N VAL A 24 -6.49 -20.91 4.98
CA VAL A 24 -6.91 -19.53 5.19
C VAL A 24 -8.17 -19.58 6.04
N ALA A 25 -7.99 -19.64 7.36
CA ALA A 25 -9.03 -19.25 8.28
C ALA A 25 -9.32 -17.79 7.97
N GLN A 26 -10.60 -17.48 7.75
CA GLN A 26 -11.10 -16.12 7.59
C GLN A 26 -10.69 -15.31 8.83
N THR A 27 -9.50 -14.73 8.75
CA THR A 27 -8.92 -13.97 9.85
C THR A 27 -9.50 -12.59 9.69
N VAL A 28 -10.55 -12.31 10.45
CA VAL A 28 -11.00 -10.94 10.68
C VAL A 28 -9.79 -10.20 11.23
N PHE A 29 -9.23 -9.30 10.43
CA PHE A 29 -8.13 -8.43 10.85
C PHE A 29 -8.60 -7.61 12.04
N ARG A 30 -8.18 -8.00 13.25
CA ARG A 30 -8.32 -7.20 14.49
C ARG A 30 -6.98 -6.51 14.72
N PRO A 31 -6.76 -5.30 14.19
CA PRO A 31 -5.55 -4.56 14.53
C PRO A 31 -5.53 -4.32 16.04
N ALA A 32 -4.40 -4.64 16.67
CA ALA A 32 -4.16 -4.27 18.05
C ALA A 32 -4.19 -2.73 18.14
N ASN A 33 -5.14 -2.19 18.91
CA ASN A 33 -5.20 -0.80 19.35
C ASN A 33 -5.25 0.30 18.25
N VAL A 34 -6.18 0.21 17.29
CA VAL A 34 -6.55 1.39 16.46
C VAL A 34 -7.10 2.52 17.32
N ALA A 35 -7.77 2.20 18.44
CA ALA A 35 -8.38 3.19 19.34
C ALA A 35 -7.38 4.25 19.87
N ALA A 36 -6.10 3.92 20.01
CA ALA A 36 -5.09 4.84 20.54
C ALA A 36 -4.59 5.85 19.49
N VAL A 37 -4.72 5.55 18.19
CA VAL A 37 -4.28 6.46 17.11
C VAL A 37 -5.25 7.63 16.92
N VAL A 38 -6.50 7.48 17.36
CA VAL A 38 -7.63 8.37 16.99
C VAL A 38 -7.94 9.44 18.03
N ALA A 39 -7.27 9.44 19.20
CA ALA A 39 -7.65 10.30 20.33
C ALA A 39 -7.30 11.80 20.19
N ALA A 40 -6.72 12.24 19.07
CA ALA A 40 -6.41 13.65 18.82
C ALA A 40 -7.26 14.21 17.67
N VAL A 41 -8.57 14.28 17.88
CA VAL A 41 -9.43 15.14 17.07
C VAL A 41 -9.08 16.58 17.45
N VAL A 42 -8.35 17.27 16.58
CA VAL A 42 -8.29 18.74 16.64
C VAL A 42 -9.71 19.24 16.38
N ALA A 43 -10.10 20.37 16.98
CA ALA A 43 -11.42 20.95 16.77
C ALA A 43 -11.78 21.00 15.26
N PRO A 44 -13.06 20.79 14.89
CA PRO A 44 -13.50 20.86 13.50
C PRO A 44 -13.03 22.16 12.84
N ILE A 45 -12.71 22.08 11.56
CA ILE A 45 -12.20 23.21 10.79
C ILE A 45 -13.39 24.06 10.34
N PRO A 46 -13.59 25.26 10.91
CA PRO A 46 -14.82 26.02 10.68
C PRO A 46 -14.97 26.50 9.23
N GLU A 47 -13.87 26.62 8.48
CA GLU A 47 -13.87 27.03 7.08
C GLU A 47 -14.23 25.90 6.10
N LEU A 48 -14.35 24.64 6.56
CA LEU A 48 -14.69 23.50 5.72
C LEU A 48 -15.95 22.81 6.24
N ASP A 49 -17.07 23.04 5.58
CA ASP A 49 -18.34 22.40 5.91
C ASP A 49 -18.30 20.89 5.61
N ALA A 50 -18.24 20.09 6.68
CA ALA A 50 -18.20 18.63 6.61
C ALA A 50 -19.50 18.03 6.06
N ASP A 51 -20.64 18.71 6.20
CA ASP A 51 -21.95 18.22 5.76
C ASP A 51 -22.19 18.52 4.28
N ALA A 52 -21.66 19.65 3.76
CA ALA A 52 -21.64 19.94 2.33
C ALA A 52 -20.96 18.83 1.51
N LEU A 53 -19.96 18.13 2.09
CA LEU A 53 -19.29 17.01 1.44
C LEU A 53 -20.19 15.77 1.27
N LEU A 54 -21.32 15.70 1.98
CA LEU A 54 -22.32 14.63 1.88
C LEU A 54 -23.43 14.93 0.85
N GLU A 55 -23.51 16.16 0.34
CA GLU A 55 -24.58 16.57 -0.57
C GLU A 55 -24.53 15.85 -1.93
N GLY A 56 -25.71 15.47 -2.44
CA GLY A 56 -25.85 14.77 -3.71
C GLY A 56 -25.19 13.40 -3.76
N LEU A 57 -24.93 12.78 -2.60
CA LEU A 57 -24.56 11.37 -2.48
C LEU A 57 -25.80 10.50 -2.28
N THR A 58 -25.75 9.27 -2.76
CA THR A 58 -26.73 8.25 -2.38
C THR A 58 -26.55 7.88 -0.90
N GLU A 59 -27.51 7.17 -0.32
CA GLU A 59 -27.43 6.76 1.09
C GLU A 59 -26.18 5.92 1.37
N ASP A 60 -25.91 4.88 0.57
CA ASP A 60 -24.70 4.05 0.72
C ASP A 60 -23.40 4.86 0.60
N GLN A 61 -23.35 5.83 -0.32
CA GLN A 61 -22.21 6.72 -0.48
C GLN A 61 -22.05 7.64 0.73
N ARG A 62 -23.15 8.17 1.26
CA ARG A 62 -23.18 9.02 2.46
C ARG A 62 -22.66 8.25 3.66
N ILE A 63 -23.11 7.01 3.88
CA ILE A 63 -22.59 6.12 4.93
C ILE A 63 -21.07 5.94 4.78
N ALA A 64 -20.60 5.64 3.56
CA ALA A 64 -19.18 5.42 3.31
C ALA A 64 -18.30 6.67 3.53
N VAL A 65 -18.81 7.86 3.19
CA VAL A 65 -18.13 9.15 3.40
C VAL A 65 -18.22 9.60 4.86
N ALA A 66 -19.32 9.30 5.55
CA ALA A 66 -19.55 9.68 6.94
C ALA A 66 -18.74 8.84 7.93
N HIS A 67 -18.34 7.64 7.54
CA HIS A 67 -17.58 6.70 8.37
C HIS A 67 -16.21 7.25 8.79
N VAL A 68 -16.00 7.36 10.10
CA VAL A 68 -14.75 7.83 10.71
C VAL A 68 -13.97 6.64 11.28
N ASP A 69 -14.57 5.91 12.23
CA ASP A 69 -13.86 4.97 13.09
C ASP A 69 -14.03 3.51 12.69
N GLY A 70 -12.94 2.74 12.85
CA GLY A 70 -12.96 1.30 12.62
C GLY A 70 -12.95 0.90 11.15
N PRO A 71 -12.87 -0.42 10.86
CA PRO A 71 -12.76 -0.92 9.50
C PRO A 71 -14.07 -0.73 8.73
N LEU A 72 -13.97 -0.33 7.45
CA LEU A 72 -15.07 -0.30 6.50
C LEU A 72 -14.65 -0.95 5.18
N LEU A 73 -15.48 -1.86 4.67
CA LEU A 73 -15.36 -2.41 3.32
C LEU A 73 -16.47 -1.84 2.43
N VAL A 74 -16.08 -1.19 1.33
CA VAL A 74 -17.02 -0.64 0.34
C VAL A 74 -16.96 -1.50 -0.92
N LEU A 75 -18.04 -2.23 -1.21
CA LEU A 75 -18.21 -3.02 -2.43
C LEU A 75 -18.86 -2.14 -3.50
N ALA A 76 -18.22 -2.01 -4.66
CA ALA A 76 -18.61 -0.98 -5.62
C ALA A 76 -18.35 -1.39 -7.08
N GLY A 77 -19.44 -1.51 -7.85
CA GLY A 77 -19.39 -1.81 -9.29
C GLY A 77 -18.85 -0.66 -10.15
N PRO A 78 -18.58 -0.89 -11.45
CA PRO A 78 -18.25 0.17 -12.39
C PRO A 78 -19.29 1.31 -12.37
N GLY A 79 -18.85 2.57 -12.53
CA GLY A 79 -19.77 3.73 -12.53
C GLY A 79 -20.37 4.14 -11.18
N SER A 80 -20.18 3.38 -10.10
CA SER A 80 -20.81 3.66 -8.80
C SER A 80 -20.24 4.86 -8.00
N GLY A 81 -19.28 5.59 -8.58
CA GLY A 81 -18.68 6.76 -7.94
C GLY A 81 -17.58 6.46 -6.92
N LYS A 82 -16.94 5.29 -6.94
CA LYS A 82 -15.82 4.89 -6.02
C LYS A 82 -14.84 6.02 -5.71
N THR A 83 -14.27 6.62 -6.75
CA THR A 83 -13.29 7.69 -6.59
C THR A 83 -13.91 8.91 -5.91
N ARG A 84 -15.14 9.29 -6.26
CA ARG A 84 -15.88 10.40 -5.63
C ARG A 84 -16.09 10.16 -4.13
N VAL A 85 -16.47 8.94 -3.76
CA VAL A 85 -16.64 8.52 -2.35
C VAL A 85 -15.31 8.64 -1.60
N ILE A 86 -14.23 8.05 -2.13
CA ILE A 86 -12.91 8.09 -1.46
C ILE A 86 -12.41 9.53 -1.30
N THR A 87 -12.47 10.35 -2.35
CA THR A 87 -11.97 11.74 -2.27
C THR A 87 -12.78 12.58 -1.29
N ARG A 88 -14.12 12.44 -1.29
CA ARG A 88 -14.98 13.16 -0.35
C ARG A 88 -14.80 12.70 1.08
N ARG A 89 -14.58 11.40 1.28
CA ARG A 89 -14.26 10.87 2.61
C ARG A 89 -12.98 11.48 3.17
N VAL A 90 -11.90 11.50 2.38
CA VAL A 90 -10.63 12.12 2.81
C VAL A 90 -10.84 13.59 3.17
N ALA A 91 -11.51 14.37 2.30
CA ALA A 91 -11.81 15.77 2.58
C ALA A 91 -12.66 15.94 3.85
N ARG A 92 -13.64 15.05 4.10
CA ARG A 92 -14.50 15.10 5.27
C ARG A 92 -13.75 14.77 6.56
N LEU A 93 -12.84 13.79 6.53
CA LEU A 93 -11.98 13.50 7.68
C LEU A 93 -11.14 14.72 8.06
N VAL A 94 -10.60 15.43 7.06
CA VAL A 94 -9.90 16.71 7.30
C VAL A 94 -10.84 17.77 7.86
N ALA A 95 -12.04 17.93 7.31
CA ALA A 95 -13.05 18.86 7.81
C ALA A 95 -13.40 18.63 9.30
N LEU A 96 -13.44 17.36 9.71
CA LEU A 96 -13.65 16.94 11.09
C LEU A 96 -12.44 17.18 12.01
N GLY A 97 -11.36 17.77 11.50
CA GLY A 97 -10.16 18.10 12.27
C GLY A 97 -9.09 17.00 12.32
N ILE A 98 -9.21 15.94 11.52
CA ILE A 98 -8.15 14.94 11.40
C ILE A 98 -7.02 15.52 10.56
N PRO A 99 -5.79 15.65 11.10
CA PRO A 99 -4.69 16.20 10.33
C PRO A 99 -4.37 15.34 9.11
N ALA A 100 -4.17 15.97 7.96
CA ALA A 100 -4.03 15.25 6.69
C ALA A 100 -2.80 14.34 6.66
N TRP A 101 -1.74 14.65 7.39
CA TRP A 101 -0.56 13.78 7.57
C TRP A 101 -0.83 12.47 8.31
N GLN A 102 -2.00 12.33 8.95
CA GLN A 102 -2.46 11.07 9.53
C GLN A 102 -3.30 10.24 8.55
N ILE A 103 -3.57 10.76 7.36
CA ILE A 103 -4.39 10.09 6.34
C ILE A 103 -3.49 9.56 5.22
N LEU A 104 -3.59 8.25 4.98
CA LEU A 104 -2.93 7.55 3.89
C LEU A 104 -3.96 7.01 2.90
N ALA A 105 -3.86 7.42 1.64
CA ALA A 105 -4.66 6.91 0.53
C ALA A 105 -3.75 6.22 -0.50
N LEU A 106 -3.98 4.92 -0.71
CA LEU A 106 -3.19 4.08 -1.62
C LEU A 106 -4.01 3.67 -2.85
N THR A 107 -3.35 3.61 -3.99
CA THR A 107 -3.93 3.10 -5.24
C THR A 107 -2.89 2.31 -6.05
N PHE A 108 -3.29 1.73 -7.17
CA PHE A 108 -2.43 0.88 -7.99
C PHE A 108 -1.65 1.63 -9.07
N THR A 109 -2.13 2.80 -9.51
CA THR A 109 -1.52 3.52 -10.63
C THR A 109 -1.15 4.96 -10.25
N ASN A 110 -0.05 5.45 -10.81
CA ASN A 110 0.40 6.83 -10.59
C ASN A 110 -0.63 7.86 -11.06
N LYS A 111 -1.30 7.57 -12.20
CA LYS A 111 -2.38 8.41 -12.72
C LYS A 111 -3.53 8.54 -11.72
N ALA A 112 -4.00 7.42 -11.16
CA ALA A 112 -5.07 7.45 -10.17
C ALA A 112 -4.64 8.18 -8.89
N ALA A 113 -3.37 8.04 -8.46
CA ALA A 113 -2.86 8.73 -7.29
C ALA A 113 -2.84 10.25 -7.51
N GLY A 114 -2.34 10.69 -8.66
CA GLY A 114 -2.30 12.11 -9.04
C GLY A 114 -3.70 12.72 -9.17
N GLU A 115 -4.61 12.04 -9.87
CA GLU A 115 -6.00 12.49 -10.00
C GLU A 115 -6.74 12.56 -8.66
N MET A 116 -6.56 11.55 -7.79
CA MET A 116 -7.16 11.53 -6.46
C MET A 116 -6.60 12.66 -5.58
N LYS A 117 -5.28 12.86 -5.59
CA LYS A 117 -4.62 13.95 -4.87
C LYS A 117 -5.18 15.31 -5.29
N HIS A 118 -5.21 15.57 -6.60
CA HIS A 118 -5.74 16.82 -7.14
C HIS A 118 -7.19 17.08 -6.72
N ARG A 119 -8.05 16.04 -6.80
CA ARG A 119 -9.46 16.14 -6.38
C ARG A 119 -9.61 16.44 -4.88
N VAL A 120 -8.80 15.83 -4.02
CA VAL A 120 -8.85 16.11 -2.58
C VAL A 120 -8.36 17.53 -2.29
N GLU A 121 -7.24 17.92 -2.89
CA GLU A 121 -6.66 19.26 -2.70
C GLU A 121 -7.59 20.38 -3.16
N SER A 122 -8.42 20.13 -4.18
CA SER A 122 -9.45 21.07 -4.66
C SER A 122 -10.67 21.16 -3.73
N MET A 123 -10.87 20.19 -2.83
CA MET A 123 -11.98 20.20 -1.85
C MET A 123 -11.59 20.82 -0.51
N ILE A 124 -10.29 20.99 -0.24
CA ILE A 124 -9.78 21.50 1.04
C ILE A 124 -9.17 22.89 0.81
N PRO A 125 -9.74 23.96 1.40
CA PRO A 125 -9.23 25.32 1.25
C PRO A 125 -7.76 25.44 1.65
N ILE A 126 -6.99 26.30 0.97
CA ILE A 126 -5.53 26.34 1.07
C ILE A 126 -5.02 26.68 2.47
N ASP A 127 -5.74 27.55 3.19
CA ASP A 127 -5.30 28.15 4.46
C ASP A 127 -5.77 27.37 5.70
N VAL A 128 -6.26 26.15 5.50
CA VAL A 128 -6.78 25.30 6.56
C VAL A 128 -5.64 24.68 7.39
N PRO A 129 -5.65 24.83 8.73
CA PRO A 129 -4.74 24.11 9.63
C PRO A 129 -4.82 22.59 9.41
N GLY A 130 -3.69 21.90 9.39
CA GLY A 130 -3.68 20.44 9.22
C GLY A 130 -3.86 19.94 7.77
N ARG A 131 -4.00 20.82 6.76
CA ARG A 131 -4.10 20.41 5.34
C ARG A 131 -2.85 19.73 4.79
N ARG A 132 -1.67 20.03 5.35
CA ARG A 132 -0.39 19.59 4.80
C ARG A 132 -0.13 18.11 5.10
N GLY A 133 0.71 17.49 4.28
CA GLY A 133 1.24 16.15 4.54
C GLY A 133 0.30 14.99 4.19
N LEU A 134 -0.84 15.24 3.53
CA LEU A 134 -1.67 14.17 2.96
C LEU A 134 -0.83 13.25 2.06
N VAL A 135 -0.85 11.95 2.35
CA VAL A 135 -0.15 10.96 1.52
C VAL A 135 -1.17 10.28 0.61
N VAL A 136 -1.18 10.69 -0.67
CA VAL A 136 -1.87 9.97 -1.75
C VAL A 136 -0.82 9.40 -2.69
N SER A 137 -0.71 8.08 -2.76
CA SER A 137 0.40 7.42 -3.46
C SER A 137 -0.01 6.07 -4.05
N THR A 138 0.89 5.48 -4.83
CA THR A 138 0.81 4.04 -5.12
C THR A 138 1.40 3.24 -3.98
N PHE A 139 1.06 1.94 -3.90
CA PHE A 139 1.70 1.01 -2.97
C PHE A 139 3.23 1.06 -3.10
N HIS A 140 3.75 0.92 -4.32
CA HIS A 140 5.20 0.92 -4.57
C HIS A 140 5.87 2.24 -4.12
N ALA A 141 5.31 3.39 -4.51
CA ALA A 141 5.90 4.68 -4.16
C ALA A 141 5.84 4.94 -2.64
N PHE A 142 4.75 4.55 -1.97
CA PHE A 142 4.66 4.62 -0.51
C PHE A 142 5.69 3.71 0.16
N CYS A 143 5.77 2.43 -0.23
CA CYS A 143 6.72 1.48 0.35
C CYS A 143 8.17 1.92 0.13
N ALA A 144 8.51 2.43 -1.05
CA ALA A 144 9.85 2.95 -1.31
C ALA A 144 10.17 4.17 -0.42
N MET A 145 9.25 5.12 -0.29
CA MET A 145 9.41 6.27 0.61
C MET A 145 9.56 5.84 2.08
N PHE A 146 8.73 4.89 2.51
CA PHE A 146 8.75 4.34 3.86
C PHE A 146 10.08 3.62 4.15
N LEU A 147 10.52 2.74 3.24
CA LEU A 147 11.77 2.01 3.38
C LEU A 147 12.97 2.94 3.42
N ARG A 148 13.02 3.99 2.58
CA ARG A 148 14.09 4.99 2.61
C ARG A 148 14.17 5.72 3.95
N ARG A 149 13.02 6.05 4.55
CA ARG A 149 12.97 6.69 5.87
C ARG A 149 13.50 5.80 7.00
N HIS A 150 13.35 4.48 6.85
CA HIS A 150 13.72 3.49 7.86
C HIS A 150 14.86 2.57 7.39
N ALA A 151 15.66 3.01 6.41
CA ALA A 151 16.61 2.16 5.72
C ALA A 151 17.66 1.57 6.67
N VAL A 152 18.16 2.41 7.59
CA VAL A 152 19.12 2.04 8.63
C VAL A 152 18.57 0.91 9.52
N ASP A 153 17.31 1.02 9.95
CA ASP A 153 16.65 0.01 10.79
C ASP A 153 16.47 -1.33 10.03
N CYS A 154 16.36 -1.27 8.70
CA CYS A 154 16.23 -2.44 7.83
C CYS A 154 17.58 -3.01 7.37
N GLY A 155 18.71 -2.40 7.73
CA GLY A 155 20.03 -2.82 7.27
C GLY A 155 20.25 -2.65 5.77
N VAL A 156 19.57 -1.69 5.14
CA VAL A 156 19.71 -1.34 3.73
C VAL A 156 20.20 0.09 3.57
N ASP A 157 20.90 0.37 2.48
CA ASP A 157 21.31 1.73 2.12
C ASP A 157 20.08 2.57 1.77
N PRO A 158 19.90 3.80 2.30
CA PRO A 158 18.77 4.66 1.94
C PRO A 158 18.72 5.04 0.45
N ASP A 159 19.85 4.99 -0.25
CA ASP A 159 19.98 5.23 -1.69
C ASP A 159 19.89 3.93 -2.50
N PHE A 160 19.23 2.89 -1.96
CA PHE A 160 19.01 1.63 -2.67
C PHE A 160 18.39 1.84 -4.06
N VAL A 161 18.88 1.05 -5.01
CA VAL A 161 18.37 1.01 -6.38
C VAL A 161 17.20 0.05 -6.45
N ILE A 162 16.14 0.46 -7.15
CA ILE A 162 15.01 -0.41 -7.46
C ILE A 162 15.27 -1.01 -8.84
N TYR A 163 15.53 -2.31 -8.90
CA TYR A 163 15.76 -3.02 -10.15
C TYR A 163 14.50 -3.08 -10.99
N ASP A 164 14.63 -2.67 -12.25
CA ASP A 164 13.60 -2.91 -13.25
C ASP A 164 13.63 -4.36 -13.76
N ALA A 165 12.82 -4.68 -14.77
CA ALA A 165 12.75 -6.03 -15.31
C ALA A 165 14.05 -6.47 -16.00
N ASP A 166 14.84 -5.55 -16.56
CA ASP A 166 16.10 -5.86 -17.23
C ASP A 166 17.22 -6.07 -16.23
N ASP A 167 17.27 -5.24 -15.19
CA ASP A 167 18.17 -5.42 -14.05
C ASP A 167 17.91 -6.78 -13.37
N GLN A 168 16.65 -7.11 -13.10
CA GLN A 168 16.26 -8.41 -12.51
C GLN A 168 16.68 -9.58 -13.39
N ARG A 169 16.45 -9.50 -14.71
CA ARG A 169 16.87 -10.55 -15.65
C ARG A 169 18.39 -10.72 -15.68
N SER A 170 19.14 -9.62 -15.62
CA SER A 170 20.59 -9.65 -15.63
C SER A 170 21.15 -10.23 -14.34
N ALA A 171 20.62 -9.81 -13.19
CA ALA A 171 20.98 -10.34 -11.88
C ALA A 171 20.69 -11.85 -11.78
N MET A 172 19.53 -12.30 -12.29
CA MET A 172 19.18 -13.72 -12.30
C MET A 172 20.13 -14.55 -13.17
N LYS A 173 20.51 -14.06 -14.35
CA LYS A 173 21.49 -14.75 -15.21
C LYS A 173 22.83 -14.90 -14.52
N SER A 174 23.33 -13.84 -13.88
CA SER A 174 24.58 -13.87 -13.12
C SER A 174 24.51 -14.90 -11.99
N ALA A 175 23.41 -14.93 -11.23
CA ALA A 175 23.23 -15.89 -10.14
C ALA A 175 23.19 -17.36 -10.63
N ILE A 176 22.56 -17.61 -11.79
CA ILE A 176 22.54 -18.96 -12.41
C ILE A 176 23.95 -19.42 -12.79
N VAL A 177 24.73 -18.52 -13.42
CA VAL A 177 26.12 -18.81 -13.81
C VAL A 177 26.98 -19.07 -12.58
N GLU A 178 26.85 -18.25 -11.53
CA GLU A 178 27.59 -18.40 -10.27
C GLU A 178 27.26 -19.72 -9.55
N ALA A 179 26.00 -20.16 -9.64
CA ALA A 179 25.58 -21.47 -9.12
C ALA A 179 26.07 -22.67 -9.96
N GLY A 180 26.78 -22.44 -11.07
CA GLY A 180 27.25 -23.49 -11.98
C GLY A 180 26.13 -24.16 -12.76
N LEU A 181 24.97 -23.51 -12.86
CA LEU A 181 23.81 -24.02 -13.60
C LEU A 181 23.83 -23.46 -15.03
N ASP A 182 23.48 -24.28 -16.02
CA ASP A 182 23.33 -23.83 -17.41
C ASP A 182 21.86 -23.51 -17.71
N THR A 183 21.61 -22.33 -18.24
CA THR A 183 20.30 -21.91 -18.76
C THR A 183 19.80 -22.76 -19.94
N LYS A 184 20.68 -23.52 -20.60
CA LYS A 184 20.33 -24.37 -21.76
C LYS A 184 19.65 -25.69 -21.40
N ASN A 185 19.68 -26.11 -20.12
CA ASN A 185 19.20 -27.42 -19.69
C ASN A 185 17.75 -27.43 -19.17
N PHE A 186 17.01 -26.32 -19.29
CA PHE A 186 15.59 -26.23 -18.94
C PHE A 186 14.76 -26.09 -20.23
N GLN A 187 14.40 -27.22 -20.83
CA GLN A 187 13.36 -27.32 -21.87
C GLN A 187 12.09 -27.90 -21.25
#